data_AF-A0A2K5VNJ1-F1
#
_entry.id   AF-A0A2K5VNJ1-F1
#
_cell.length_a   1.000
_cell.length_b   1.000
_cell.length_c   1.000
_cell.angle_alpha   90.00
_cell.angle_beta   90.00
_cell.angle_gamma   90.00
#
_symmetry.space_group_name_H-M   'P 1'
#
loop_
_entity.id
_entity.type
_entity.pdbx_description
1 polymer ?
#
loop_
_entity_poly.entity_id
_entity_poly.type
_entity_poly.pdbx_seq_one_letter_code
_entity_poly.pdbx_strand_id
1 'polypeptide(L)'
;MYLPPAEALLPGAALFLNLIELFLQSSYQTEIGQTLDLITAPQGNVDLGRFTEKRYKSIVKYKTAFYSIYLPIAAAMYMAGIDGEKEHANAKKILLEMGEFFQIQDDYLDLFGDPSVTGKVGTDIQDNKCSWLVVQCLQRATPEQYQILKENYGQKEAEKVTWVKALYEELDLQAVFLQYEEDSYSHIMALIEQYAVPLPPAIFLGLARTIYKRKK
;
A
#
# COMPACT_ATOMS: atom_id res chain seq x y z
N MET A 1 10.33 -4.59 39.14
CA MET A 1 9.84 -3.24 38.84
C MET A 1 8.33 -3.36 38.71
N TYR A 2 7.58 -2.89 39.69
CA TYR A 2 6.12 -3.07 39.76
C TYR A 2 5.49 -1.95 38.93
N LEU A 3 4.93 -2.27 37.76
CA LEU A 3 4.11 -1.33 37.01
C LEU A 3 2.78 -1.18 37.76
N PRO A 4 2.33 0.06 38.04
CA PRO A 4 1.05 0.26 38.70
C PRO A 4 -0.08 -0.26 37.80
N PRO A 5 -1.24 -0.66 38.39
CA PRO A 5 -2.42 -1.02 37.62
C PRO A 5 -2.82 0.14 36.69
N ALA A 6 -3.34 -0.18 35.50
CA ALA A 6 -3.64 0.76 34.42
C ALA A 6 -4.52 1.95 34.84
N GLU A 7 -5.29 1.80 35.92
CA GLU A 7 -6.18 2.80 36.50
C GLU A 7 -5.46 3.97 37.21
N ALA A 8 -4.13 3.91 37.38
CA ALA A 8 -3.35 4.91 38.13
C ALA A 8 -2.35 5.74 37.29
N LEU A 9 -2.44 5.70 35.96
CA LEU A 9 -1.60 6.52 35.09
C LEU A 9 -2.19 7.93 34.96
N LEU A 10 -1.37 8.96 35.19
CA LEU A 10 -1.73 10.34 34.86
C LEU A 10 -2.13 10.41 33.37
N PRO A 11 -3.09 11.26 32.96
CA PRO A 11 -3.56 11.32 31.57
C PRO A 11 -2.43 11.44 30.53
N GLY A 12 -1.36 12.18 30.86
CA GLY A 12 -0.17 12.29 30.01
C GLY A 12 0.68 11.01 29.91
N ALA A 13 0.70 10.18 30.96
CA ALA A 13 1.41 8.91 30.95
C ALA A 13 0.68 7.83 30.14
N ALA A 14 -0.65 7.79 30.19
CA ALA A 14 -1.46 6.89 29.37
C ALA A 14 -1.34 7.23 27.87
N LEU A 15 -1.45 8.52 27.52
CA LEU A 15 -1.23 8.99 26.13
C LEU A 15 0.18 8.64 25.62
N PHE A 16 1.21 8.87 26.44
CA PHE A 16 2.58 8.55 26.08
C PHE A 16 2.76 7.06 25.78
N LEU A 17 2.21 6.17 26.63
CA LEU A 17 2.30 4.73 26.41
C LEU A 17 1.58 4.31 25.12
N ASN A 18 0.36 4.80 24.88
CA ASN A 18 -0.40 4.51 23.66
C ASN A 18 0.36 4.94 22.40
N LEU A 19 0.97 6.14 22.41
CA LEU A 19 1.75 6.62 21.28
C LEU A 19 3.03 5.80 21.07
N ILE A 20 3.79 5.52 22.13
CA ILE A 20 5.00 4.71 22.00
C ILE A 20 4.68 3.31 21.47
N GLU A 21 3.65 2.66 21.99
CA GLU A 21 3.20 1.35 21.51
C GLU A 21 2.79 1.40 20.03
N LEU A 22 1.98 2.39 19.65
CA LEU A 22 1.53 2.58 18.27
C LEU A 22 2.71 2.78 17.29
N PHE A 23 3.68 3.63 17.65
CA PHE A 23 4.85 3.89 16.81
C PHE A 23 5.78 2.67 16.71
N LEU A 24 6.03 1.97 17.82
CA LEU A 24 6.84 0.75 17.82
C LEU A 24 6.17 -0.36 17.01
N GLN A 25 4.87 -0.57 17.18
CA GLN A 25 4.12 -1.58 16.42
C GLN A 25 4.10 -1.27 14.93
N SER A 26 3.88 -0.01 14.55
CA SER A 26 3.89 0.41 13.14
C SER A 26 5.29 0.27 12.52
N SER A 27 6.34 0.55 13.28
CA SER A 27 7.73 0.35 12.84
C SER A 27 8.02 -1.13 12.60
N TYR A 28 7.68 -1.98 13.56
CA TYR A 28 7.83 -3.44 13.44
C TYR A 28 7.06 -4.01 12.23
N GLN A 29 5.82 -3.57 12.01
CA GLN A 29 5.02 -3.95 10.85
C GLN A 29 5.70 -3.52 9.54
N THR A 30 6.22 -2.30 9.48
CA THR A 30 6.93 -1.77 8.31
C THR A 30 8.19 -2.57 8.01
N GLU A 31 8.98 -2.92 9.04
CA GLU A 31 10.18 -3.75 8.90
C GLU A 31 9.85 -5.16 8.41
N ILE A 32 8.76 -5.78 8.88
CA ILE A 32 8.26 -7.05 8.35
C ILE A 32 7.87 -6.90 6.87
N GLY A 33 7.14 -5.84 6.53
CA GLY A 33 6.72 -5.57 5.16
C GLY A 33 7.91 -5.38 4.22
N GLN A 34 8.91 -4.62 4.64
CA GLN A 34 10.16 -4.42 3.90
C GLN A 34 10.95 -5.72 3.77
N THR A 35 11.03 -6.53 4.83
CA THR A 35 11.68 -7.83 4.78
C THR A 35 10.97 -8.75 3.78
N LEU A 36 9.64 -8.80 3.81
CA LEU A 36 8.84 -9.59 2.88
C LEU A 36 9.06 -9.15 1.43
N ASP A 37 9.13 -7.85 1.18
CA ASP A 37 9.41 -7.30 -0.14
C ASP A 37 10.78 -7.75 -0.67
N LEU A 38 11.84 -7.59 0.14
CA LEU A 38 13.21 -7.96 -0.22
C LEU A 38 13.39 -9.46 -0.48
N ILE A 39 12.77 -10.34 0.33
CA ILE A 39 12.86 -11.80 0.11
C ILE A 39 11.98 -12.27 -1.05
N THR A 40 10.97 -11.49 -1.43
CA THR A 40 10.11 -11.78 -2.58
C THR A 40 10.84 -11.53 -3.88
N ALA A 41 11.60 -10.44 -3.95
CA ALA A 41 12.29 -9.95 -5.12
C ALA A 41 13.80 -9.74 -4.87
N PRO A 42 14.56 -10.79 -4.53
CA PRO A 42 16.01 -10.65 -4.34
C PRO A 42 16.68 -10.17 -5.65
N GLN A 43 17.60 -9.21 -5.52
CA GLN A 43 18.32 -8.70 -6.70
C GLN A 43 19.11 -9.80 -7.40
N GLY A 44 19.08 -9.81 -8.73
CA GLY A 44 19.77 -10.79 -9.57
C GLY A 44 19.12 -12.17 -9.62
N ASN A 45 17.98 -12.38 -8.95
CA ASN A 45 17.22 -13.62 -9.02
C ASN A 45 15.73 -13.33 -9.26
N VAL A 46 15.33 -13.38 -10.54
CA VAL A 46 13.95 -13.16 -10.97
C VAL A 46 13.17 -14.47 -10.86
N ASP A 47 12.27 -14.54 -9.89
CA ASP A 47 11.35 -15.66 -9.66
C ASP A 47 9.91 -15.14 -9.67
N LEU A 48 9.34 -15.04 -10.87
CA LEU A 48 7.96 -14.55 -11.08
C LEU A 48 6.90 -15.41 -10.38
N GLY A 49 7.21 -16.66 -10.03
CA GLY A 49 6.31 -17.53 -9.26
C GLY A 49 6.04 -16.99 -7.84
N ARG A 50 6.88 -16.09 -7.33
CA ARG A 50 6.68 -15.42 -6.04
C ARG A 50 5.71 -14.23 -6.13
N PHE A 51 5.49 -13.68 -7.32
CA PHE A 51 4.71 -12.46 -7.54
C PHE A 51 3.22 -12.77 -7.61
N THR A 52 2.69 -13.17 -6.45
CA THR A 52 1.28 -13.49 -6.27
C THR A 52 0.54 -12.32 -5.64
N GLU A 53 -0.74 -12.18 -5.98
CA GLU A 53 -1.61 -11.14 -5.39
C GLU A 53 -1.63 -11.18 -3.86
N LYS A 54 -1.70 -12.38 -3.27
CA LYS A 54 -1.65 -12.57 -1.82
C LYS A 54 -0.36 -11.99 -1.21
N ARG A 55 0.77 -12.24 -1.87
CA ARG A 55 2.07 -11.76 -1.38
C ARG A 55 2.20 -10.25 -1.56
N TYR A 56 1.80 -9.73 -2.72
CA TYR A 56 1.72 -8.29 -2.98
C TYR A 56 0.88 -7.57 -1.92
N LYS A 57 -0.37 -8.00 -1.69
CA LYS A 57 -1.26 -7.42 -0.67
C LYS A 57 -0.64 -7.44 0.72
N SER A 58 0.10 -8.51 1.06
CA SER A 58 0.80 -8.61 2.34
C SER A 58 1.95 -7.60 2.43
N ILE A 59 2.76 -7.46 1.37
CA ILE A 59 3.83 -6.44 1.29
C ILE A 59 3.21 -5.06 1.48
N VAL A 60 2.23 -4.69 0.67
CA VAL A 60 1.60 -3.35 0.70
C VAL A 60 1.00 -3.03 2.06
N LYS A 61 0.24 -3.96 2.64
CA LYS A 61 -0.39 -3.79 3.95
C LYS A 61 0.65 -3.44 5.02
N TYR A 62 1.72 -4.22 5.09
CA TYR A 62 2.71 -4.09 6.16
C TYR A 62 3.74 -3.00 5.89
N LYS A 63 4.25 -2.92 4.66
CA LYS A 63 5.29 -1.97 4.24
C LYS A 63 4.77 -0.55 4.11
N THR A 64 3.52 -0.35 3.68
CA THR A 64 3.00 0.99 3.33
C THR A 64 1.78 1.39 4.15
N ALA A 65 0.73 0.55 4.21
CA ALA A 65 -0.56 0.99 4.74
C ALA A 65 -0.52 1.38 6.23
N PHE A 66 0.21 0.62 7.07
CA PHE A 66 0.29 0.90 8.50
C PHE A 66 0.96 2.25 8.81
N TYR A 67 2.17 2.50 8.29
CA TYR A 67 2.90 3.72 8.67
C TYR A 67 2.42 4.96 7.89
N SER A 68 2.06 4.82 6.61
CA SER A 68 1.72 5.97 5.77
C SER A 68 0.30 6.49 6.02
N ILE A 69 -0.65 5.59 6.31
CA ILE A 69 -2.07 5.93 6.35
C ILE A 69 -2.67 5.73 7.75
N TYR A 70 -2.48 4.56 8.36
CA TYR A 70 -3.09 4.25 9.66
C TYR A 70 -2.45 5.02 10.83
N LEU A 71 -1.13 4.95 10.96
CA LEU A 71 -0.35 5.56 12.04
C LEU A 71 -0.68 7.04 12.29
N PRO A 72 -0.65 7.95 11.29
CA PRO A 72 -0.92 9.37 11.54
C PRO A 72 -2.34 9.62 12.07
N ILE A 73 -3.34 8.88 11.59
CA ILE A 73 -4.73 9.02 12.05
C ILE A 73 -4.90 8.42 13.44
N ALA A 74 -4.36 7.23 13.70
CA ALA A 74 -4.42 6.60 15.02
C ALA A 74 -3.70 7.43 16.09
N ALA A 75 -2.56 8.06 15.75
CA ALA A 75 -1.87 8.98 16.65
C ALA A 75 -2.73 10.21 16.95
N ALA A 76 -3.36 10.81 15.94
CA ALA A 76 -4.28 11.93 16.12
C ALA A 76 -5.51 11.56 16.97
N MET A 77 -6.04 10.33 16.81
CA MET A 77 -7.12 9.81 17.64
C MET A 77 -6.71 9.75 19.11
N TYR A 78 -5.55 9.16 19.44
CA TYR A 78 -5.05 9.16 20.82
C TYR A 78 -4.84 10.57 21.37
N MET A 79 -4.26 11.48 20.58
CA MET A 79 -4.06 12.87 21.00
C MET A 79 -5.38 13.62 21.22
N ALA A 80 -6.45 13.24 20.54
CA ALA A 80 -7.80 13.76 20.75
C ALA A 80 -8.56 13.08 21.91
N GLY A 81 -7.92 12.17 22.65
CA GLY A 81 -8.54 11.42 23.74
C GLY A 81 -9.45 10.27 23.28
N ILE A 82 -9.28 9.81 22.03
CA ILE A 82 -10.01 8.67 21.46
C ILE A 82 -9.12 7.43 21.57
N ASP A 83 -9.29 6.65 22.62
CA ASP A 83 -8.53 5.42 22.92
C ASP A 83 -9.38 4.14 22.85
N GLY A 84 -10.66 4.26 22.51
CA GLY A 84 -11.59 3.13 22.39
C GLY A 84 -11.19 2.11 21.32
N GLU A 85 -11.18 0.83 21.70
CA GLU A 85 -10.76 -0.26 20.81
C GLU A 85 -11.63 -0.35 19.55
N LYS A 86 -12.95 -0.11 19.69
CA LYS A 86 -13.89 -0.17 18.57
C LYS A 86 -13.60 0.91 17.53
N GLU A 87 -13.32 2.13 17.97
CA GLU A 87 -12.99 3.28 17.13
C GLU A 87 -11.72 3.00 16.34
N HIS A 88 -10.65 2.55 17.01
CA HIS A 88 -9.39 2.19 16.36
C HIS A 88 -9.53 1.00 15.40
N ALA A 89 -10.32 -0.02 15.77
CA ALA A 89 -10.58 -1.16 14.89
C ALA A 89 -11.37 -0.76 13.63
N ASN A 90 -12.36 0.10 13.77
CA ASN A 90 -13.13 0.64 12.65
C ASN A 90 -12.28 1.52 11.74
N ALA A 91 -11.50 2.45 12.32
CA ALA A 91 -10.56 3.28 11.55
C ALA A 91 -9.56 2.42 10.78
N LYS A 92 -9.00 1.39 11.41
CA LYS A 92 -8.05 0.46 10.78
C LYS A 92 -8.63 -0.26 9.55
N LYS A 93 -9.91 -0.68 9.59
CA LYS A 93 -10.57 -1.31 8.42
C LYS A 93 -10.59 -0.39 7.20
N ILE A 94 -10.92 0.89 7.41
CA ILE A 94 -10.99 1.88 6.32
C ILE A 94 -9.57 2.25 5.84
N LEU A 95 -8.67 2.54 6.78
CA LEU A 95 -7.36 3.11 6.51
C LEU A 95 -6.39 2.11 5.86
N LEU A 96 -6.52 0.81 6.15
CA LEU A 96 -5.70 -0.20 5.48
C LEU A 96 -6.09 -0.39 4.02
N GLU A 97 -7.39 -0.31 3.69
CA GLU A 97 -7.87 -0.36 2.30
C GLU A 97 -7.44 0.88 1.52
N MET A 98 -7.49 2.06 2.14
CA MET A 98 -6.91 3.28 1.57
C MET A 98 -5.40 3.15 1.33
N GLY A 99 -4.67 2.50 2.23
CA GLY A 99 -3.24 2.24 2.06
C GLY A 99 -2.92 1.27 0.94
N GLU A 100 -3.73 0.23 0.75
CA GLU A 100 -3.62 -0.66 -0.41
C GLU A 100 -3.83 0.11 -1.72
N PHE A 101 -4.93 0.86 -1.80
CA PHE A 101 -5.25 1.69 -2.95
C PHE A 101 -4.13 2.69 -3.26
N PHE A 102 -3.61 3.37 -2.24
CA PHE A 102 -2.52 4.35 -2.38
C PHE A 102 -1.25 3.75 -3.00
N GLN A 103 -0.86 2.53 -2.57
CA GLN A 103 0.34 1.87 -3.11
C GLN A 103 0.13 1.35 -4.53
N ILE A 104 -1.08 0.86 -4.86
CA ILE A 104 -1.40 0.46 -6.24
C ILE A 104 -1.33 1.66 -7.18
N GLN A 105 -1.78 2.84 -6.74
CA GLN A 105 -1.57 4.08 -7.48
C GLN A 105 -0.08 4.43 -7.63
N ASP A 106 0.75 4.17 -6.62
CA ASP A 106 2.20 4.44 -6.69
C ASP A 106 2.87 3.54 -7.74
N ASP A 107 2.53 2.25 -7.73
CA ASP A 107 3.03 1.28 -8.72
C ASP A 107 2.55 1.61 -10.15
N TYR A 108 1.31 2.11 -10.30
CA TYR A 108 0.81 2.60 -11.60
C TYR A 108 1.56 3.85 -12.06
N LEU A 109 1.73 4.84 -11.17
CA LEU A 109 2.42 6.11 -11.46
C LEU A 109 3.92 5.93 -11.68
N ASP A 110 4.53 4.88 -11.12
CA ASP A 110 5.92 4.54 -11.41
C ASP A 110 6.10 4.30 -12.91
N LEU A 111 5.17 3.59 -13.55
CA LEU A 111 5.27 3.28 -14.97
C LEU A 111 4.64 4.32 -15.90
N PHE A 112 3.41 4.74 -15.59
CA PHE A 112 2.57 5.55 -16.46
C PHE A 112 2.51 7.03 -16.03
N GLY A 113 3.10 7.37 -14.89
CA GLY A 113 3.15 8.75 -14.41
C GLY A 113 4.13 9.60 -15.22
N ASP A 114 3.78 10.87 -15.39
CA ASP A 114 4.67 11.86 -15.99
C ASP A 114 5.82 12.19 -15.01
N PRO A 115 7.10 11.94 -15.36
CA PRO A 115 8.24 12.24 -14.48
C PRO A 115 8.32 13.70 -14.03
N SER A 116 7.79 14.64 -14.82
CA SER A 116 7.75 16.07 -14.45
C SER A 116 6.76 16.36 -13.31
N VAL A 117 5.79 15.47 -13.09
CA VAL A 117 4.77 15.56 -12.04
C VAL A 117 5.13 14.68 -10.84
N THR A 118 5.58 13.44 -11.08
CA THR A 118 5.96 12.49 -10.03
C THR A 118 7.32 12.83 -9.41
N GLY A 119 8.17 13.59 -10.12
CA GLY A 119 9.51 13.98 -9.68
C GLY A 119 10.54 12.85 -9.76
N LYS A 120 10.16 11.68 -10.29
CA LYS A 120 11.04 10.51 -10.45
C LYS A 120 10.76 9.79 -11.77
N VAL A 121 11.78 9.13 -12.30
CA VAL A 121 11.62 8.13 -13.36
C VAL A 121 11.36 6.79 -12.68
N GLY A 122 10.34 6.06 -13.10
CA GLY A 122 10.04 4.75 -12.53
C GLY A 122 11.11 3.70 -12.82
N THR A 123 11.32 2.84 -11.85
CA THR A 123 12.35 1.79 -11.85
C THR A 123 11.82 0.43 -11.43
N ASP A 124 10.53 0.30 -11.14
CA ASP A 124 9.94 -0.93 -10.59
C ASP A 124 10.26 -2.19 -11.42
N ILE A 125 10.27 -2.08 -12.76
CA ILE A 125 10.62 -3.17 -13.68
C ILE A 125 12.09 -3.57 -13.52
N GLN A 126 13.00 -2.59 -13.56
CA GLN A 126 14.45 -2.79 -13.46
C GLN A 126 14.86 -3.34 -12.09
N ASP A 127 14.14 -2.91 -11.05
CA ASP A 127 14.43 -3.28 -9.66
C ASP A 127 13.84 -4.65 -9.29
N ASN A 128 13.26 -5.37 -10.26
CA ASN A 128 12.62 -6.68 -10.04
C ASN A 128 11.49 -6.59 -9.00
N LYS A 129 10.83 -5.43 -8.85
CA LYS A 129 9.85 -5.23 -7.79
C LYS A 129 8.59 -6.05 -8.06
N CYS A 130 8.04 -6.64 -7.01
CA CYS A 130 6.71 -7.26 -7.03
C CYS A 130 5.65 -6.15 -7.00
N SER A 131 5.48 -5.41 -8.10
CA SER A 131 4.48 -4.34 -8.22
C SER A 131 3.10 -4.88 -8.59
N TRP A 132 2.07 -4.06 -8.43
CA TRP A 132 0.72 -4.42 -8.85
C TRP A 132 0.64 -4.78 -10.34
N LEU A 133 1.34 -4.01 -11.19
CA LEU A 133 1.32 -4.20 -12.66
C LEU A 133 1.84 -5.57 -13.07
N VAL A 134 2.95 -6.05 -12.49
CA VAL A 134 3.48 -7.38 -12.83
C VAL A 134 2.56 -8.49 -12.34
N VAL A 135 1.91 -8.31 -11.18
CA VAL A 135 0.90 -9.27 -10.69
C VAL A 135 -0.30 -9.33 -11.63
N GLN A 136 -0.81 -8.18 -12.11
CA GLN A 136 -1.92 -8.16 -13.07
C GLN A 136 -1.54 -8.75 -14.42
N CYS A 137 -0.32 -8.49 -14.89
CA CYS A 137 0.23 -9.10 -16.11
C CYS A 137 0.26 -10.63 -15.98
N LEU A 138 0.80 -11.16 -14.88
CA LEU A 138 0.92 -12.60 -14.64
C LEU A 138 -0.44 -13.32 -14.59
N GLN A 139 -1.50 -12.64 -14.13
CA GLN A 139 -2.85 -13.19 -14.09
C GLN A 139 -3.52 -13.27 -15.47
N ARG A 140 -3.03 -12.51 -16.46
CA ARG A 140 -3.66 -12.34 -17.79
C ARG A 140 -2.81 -12.86 -18.94
N ALA A 141 -1.51 -12.98 -18.74
CA ALA A 141 -0.57 -13.35 -19.79
C ALA A 141 -0.83 -14.75 -20.33
N THR A 142 -0.74 -14.90 -21.66
CA THR A 142 -0.61 -16.20 -22.31
C THR A 142 0.75 -16.83 -22.00
N PRO A 143 0.97 -18.14 -22.29
CA PRO A 143 2.27 -18.77 -22.11
C PRO A 143 3.41 -18.05 -22.86
N GLU A 144 3.15 -17.51 -24.05
CA GLU A 144 4.12 -16.77 -24.86
C GLU A 144 4.44 -15.42 -24.23
N GLN A 145 3.42 -14.68 -23.80
CA GLN A 145 3.57 -13.40 -23.10
C GLN A 145 4.29 -13.57 -21.75
N TYR A 146 4.03 -14.67 -21.04
CA TYR A 146 4.76 -15.02 -19.82
C TYR A 146 6.25 -15.22 -20.09
N GLN A 147 6.60 -15.87 -21.20
CA GLN A 147 8.01 -16.07 -21.56
C GLN A 147 8.71 -14.74 -21.87
N ILE A 148 8.01 -13.81 -22.56
CA ILE A 148 8.49 -12.44 -22.74
C ILE A 148 8.73 -11.78 -21.39
N LEU A 149 7.75 -11.80 -20.48
CA LEU A 149 7.92 -11.20 -19.16
C LEU A 149 9.13 -11.78 -18.42
N LYS A 150 9.28 -13.11 -18.42
CA LYS A 150 10.38 -13.82 -17.76
C LYS A 150 11.77 -13.45 -18.29
N GLU A 151 11.91 -13.20 -19.58
CA GLU A 151 13.19 -12.85 -20.22
C GLU A 151 13.58 -11.38 -20.08
N ASN A 152 12.64 -10.52 -19.67
CA ASN A 152 12.80 -9.07 -19.73
C ASN A 152 12.60 -8.37 -18.37
N TYR A 153 11.82 -8.93 -17.44
CA TYR A 153 11.60 -8.34 -16.11
C TYR A 153 12.85 -8.41 -15.23
N GLY A 154 13.10 -7.38 -14.42
CA GLY A 154 14.28 -7.29 -13.55
C GLY A 154 15.60 -7.04 -14.28
N GLN A 155 15.55 -6.74 -15.59
CA GLN A 155 16.72 -6.41 -16.40
C GLN A 155 16.91 -4.89 -16.47
N LYS A 156 18.18 -4.44 -16.52
CA LYS A 156 18.52 -3.01 -16.46
C LYS A 156 18.56 -2.36 -17.84
N GLU A 157 18.66 -3.17 -18.88
CA GLU A 157 18.74 -2.74 -20.28
C GLU A 157 17.43 -2.09 -20.71
N ALA A 158 17.52 -0.90 -21.31
CA ALA A 158 16.34 -0.13 -21.73
C ALA A 158 15.45 -0.88 -22.73
N GLU A 159 16.04 -1.69 -23.60
CA GLU A 159 15.30 -2.54 -24.55
C GLU A 159 14.42 -3.57 -23.82
N LYS A 160 14.96 -4.21 -22.78
CA LYS A 160 14.23 -5.19 -21.96
C LYS A 160 13.05 -4.54 -21.23
N VAL A 161 13.26 -3.36 -20.66
CA VAL A 161 12.18 -2.56 -20.04
C VAL A 161 11.11 -2.20 -21.06
N THR A 162 11.50 -1.89 -22.29
CA THR A 162 10.56 -1.55 -23.37
C THR A 162 9.66 -2.73 -23.75
N TRP A 163 10.21 -3.95 -23.79
CA TRP A 163 9.42 -5.17 -24.01
C TRP A 163 8.36 -5.40 -22.92
N VAL A 164 8.71 -5.19 -21.65
CA VAL A 164 7.75 -5.30 -20.54
C VAL A 164 6.66 -4.23 -20.64
N LYS A 165 7.03 -2.98 -20.98
CA LYS A 165 6.07 -1.88 -21.19
C LYS A 165 5.09 -2.20 -22.32
N ALA A 166 5.60 -2.64 -23.46
CA ALA A 166 4.77 -3.02 -24.61
C ALA A 166 3.80 -4.16 -24.25
N LEU A 167 4.23 -5.13 -23.45
CA LEU A 167 3.36 -6.19 -22.96
C LEU A 167 2.24 -5.66 -22.04
N TYR A 168 2.54 -4.71 -21.17
CA TYR A 168 1.52 -4.10 -20.30
C TYR A 168 0.50 -3.27 -21.10
N GLU A 169 0.95 -2.62 -22.18
CA GLU A 169 0.08 -1.93 -23.14
C GLU A 169 -0.81 -2.91 -23.93
N GLU A 170 -0.24 -4.02 -24.42
CA GLU A 170 -0.97 -5.06 -25.14
C GLU A 170 -2.08 -5.69 -24.27
N LEU A 171 -1.81 -5.86 -22.97
CA LEU A 171 -2.77 -6.36 -21.98
C LEU A 171 -3.74 -5.29 -21.45
N ASP A 172 -3.64 -4.06 -21.96
CA ASP A 172 -4.45 -2.90 -21.56
C ASP A 172 -4.50 -2.69 -20.03
N LEU A 173 -3.35 -2.84 -19.36
CA LEU A 173 -3.28 -2.73 -17.90
C LEU A 173 -3.63 -1.32 -17.39
N GLN A 174 -3.57 -0.31 -18.27
CA GLN A 174 -4.08 1.02 -17.97
C GLN A 174 -5.59 1.01 -17.77
N ALA A 175 -6.38 0.40 -18.67
CA ALA A 175 -7.82 0.26 -18.47
C ALA A 175 -8.15 -0.57 -17.23
N VAL A 176 -7.39 -1.64 -16.97
CA VAL A 176 -7.53 -2.46 -15.75
C VAL A 176 -7.33 -1.61 -14.49
N PHE A 177 -6.32 -0.75 -14.47
CA PHE A 177 -6.08 0.16 -13.35
C PHE A 177 -7.20 1.18 -13.20
N LEU A 178 -7.65 1.82 -14.29
CA LEU A 178 -8.73 2.82 -14.24
C LEU A 178 -10.03 2.22 -13.69
N GLN A 179 -10.36 0.99 -14.06
CA GLN A 179 -11.50 0.29 -13.48
C GLN A 179 -11.28 -0.01 -11.99
N TYR A 180 -10.10 -0.54 -11.63
CA TYR A 180 -9.74 -0.79 -10.23
C TYR A 180 -9.80 0.48 -9.38
N GLU A 181 -9.37 1.63 -9.90
CA GLU A 181 -9.40 2.92 -9.20
C GLU A 181 -10.83 3.35 -8.86
N GLU A 182 -11.78 3.21 -9.79
CA GLU A 182 -13.20 3.52 -9.54
C GLU A 182 -13.83 2.54 -8.55
N ASP A 183 -13.52 1.24 -8.68
CA ASP A 183 -14.05 0.19 -7.81
C ASP A 183 -13.52 0.35 -6.37
N SER A 184 -12.21 0.61 -6.22
CA SER A 184 -11.58 0.87 -4.92
C SER A 184 -12.12 2.13 -4.27
N TYR A 185 -12.33 3.22 -5.02
CA TYR A 185 -12.93 4.42 -4.47
C TYR A 185 -14.36 4.15 -3.97
N SER A 186 -15.18 3.47 -4.77
CA SER A 186 -16.53 3.06 -4.39
C SER A 186 -16.53 2.17 -3.14
N HIS A 187 -15.61 1.21 -3.08
CA HIS A 187 -15.46 0.33 -1.92
C HIS A 187 -15.06 1.10 -0.65
N ILE A 188 -14.09 2.01 -0.75
CA ILE A 188 -13.67 2.87 0.36
C ILE A 188 -14.84 3.73 0.86
N MET A 189 -15.64 4.29 -0.04
CA MET A 189 -16.83 5.06 0.34
C MET A 189 -17.85 4.22 1.11
N ALA A 190 -18.09 2.98 0.69
CA ALA A 190 -18.95 2.05 1.41
C ALA A 190 -18.40 1.68 2.80
N LEU A 191 -17.08 1.49 2.93
CA LEU A 191 -16.44 1.24 4.23
C LEU A 191 -16.56 2.45 5.17
N ILE A 192 -16.42 3.67 4.65
CA ILE A 192 -16.64 4.90 5.43
C ILE A 192 -18.07 4.96 5.94
N GLU A 193 -19.06 4.71 5.08
CA GLU A 193 -20.47 4.69 5.48
C GLU A 193 -20.74 3.64 6.57
N GLN A 194 -20.15 2.45 6.44
CA GLN A 194 -20.37 1.34 7.35
C GLN A 194 -19.64 1.50 8.71
N TYR A 195 -18.40 2.00 8.71
CA TYR A 195 -17.50 1.91 9.86
C TYR A 195 -17.09 3.24 10.46
N ALA A 196 -17.32 4.39 9.81
CA ALA A 196 -16.83 5.66 10.33
C ALA A 196 -17.40 5.96 11.73
N VAL A 197 -18.69 5.75 11.96
CA VAL A 197 -19.31 6.04 13.26
C VAL A 197 -18.72 5.16 14.37
N PRO A 198 -18.31 5.74 15.53
CA PRO A 198 -18.60 7.10 16.01
C PRO A 198 -17.59 8.20 15.61
N LEU A 199 -16.55 7.86 14.84
CA LEU A 199 -15.59 8.86 14.34
C LEU A 199 -16.25 9.77 13.29
N PRO A 200 -15.86 11.05 13.22
CA PRO A 200 -16.34 11.94 12.17
C PRO A 200 -15.97 11.42 10.77
N PRO A 201 -16.94 11.13 9.88
CA PRO A 201 -16.66 10.63 8.53
C PRO A 201 -15.77 11.57 7.71
N ALA A 202 -15.80 12.87 8.02
CA ALA A 202 -15.01 13.91 7.36
C ALA A 202 -13.50 13.63 7.37
N ILE A 203 -12.98 12.94 8.40
CA ILE A 203 -11.57 12.54 8.49
C ILE A 203 -11.21 11.63 7.31
N PHE A 204 -12.00 10.58 7.11
CA PHE A 204 -11.78 9.59 6.05
C PHE A 204 -12.14 10.16 4.67
N LEU A 205 -13.21 10.94 4.56
CA LEU A 205 -13.62 11.56 3.29
C LEU A 205 -12.56 12.55 2.77
N GLY A 206 -11.94 13.33 3.65
CA GLY A 206 -10.86 14.24 3.28
C GLY A 206 -9.66 13.49 2.70
N LEU A 207 -9.27 12.39 3.35
CA LEU A 207 -8.18 11.54 2.88
C LEU A 207 -8.53 10.84 1.56
N ALA A 208 -9.72 10.24 1.44
CA ALA A 208 -10.21 9.58 0.23
C ALA A 208 -10.14 10.51 -0.99
N ARG A 209 -10.59 11.76 -0.84
CA ARG A 209 -10.52 12.78 -1.90
C ARG A 209 -9.10 13.18 -2.26
N THR A 210 -8.19 13.15 -1.31
CA THR A 210 -6.78 13.51 -1.53
C THR A 210 -6.06 12.45 -2.34
N ILE A 211 -6.35 11.17 -2.11
CA ILE A 211 -5.70 10.06 -2.81
C ILE A 211 -6.39 9.67 -4.12
N TYR A 212 -7.71 9.84 -4.24
CA TYR A 212 -8.43 9.49 -5.47
C TYR A 212 -7.93 10.29 -6.68
N LYS A 213 -7.59 9.60 -7.77
CA LYS A 213 -7.06 10.20 -9.00
C LYS A 213 -5.86 11.12 -8.78
N ARG A 214 -5.03 10.81 -7.78
CA ARG A 214 -3.78 11.54 -7.54
C ARG A 214 -2.84 11.38 -8.72
N LYS A 215 -2.06 12.41 -9.00
CA LYS A 215 -1.07 12.42 -10.11
C LYS A 215 0.38 12.29 -9.64
N LYS A 216 0.61 12.29 -8.32
CA LYS A 216 1.90 12.15 -7.66
C LYS A 216 1.72 11.59 -6.26
#